data_AF-A0A968A591-F1
#
_entry.id   AF-A0A968A591-F1
#
_cell.length_a   1.000
_cell.length_b   1.000
_cell.length_c   1.000
_cell.angle_alpha   90.00
_cell.angle_beta   90.00
_cell.angle_gamma   90.00
#
_symmetry.space_group_name_H-M   'P 1'
#
loop_
_entity.id
_entity.type
_entity.pdbx_description
1 polymer ?
#
loop_
_entity_poly.entity_id
_entity_poly.type
_entity_poly.pdbx_seq_one_letter_code
_entity_poly.pdbx_strand_id
1 'polypeptide(L)'
;MEIPRNQISYKKIVSEIAGDFKSARLVPGITLGLVIGLLEVIVAVSFAALIYSGDLSSFVGLGIGFALIGAIITGVIVTLVSSQPGTISGIQDAPTAILALMSAAIVASMPVDASGVET
;
A
#
# COMPACT_ATOMS: atom_id res chain seq x y z
N MET A 1 13.29 45.89 -9.54
CA MET A 1 13.27 44.66 -10.36
C MET A 1 12.96 43.50 -9.41
N GLU A 2 11.69 43.29 -9.12
CA GLU A 2 11.25 42.25 -8.17
C GLU A 2 11.25 40.90 -8.89
N ILE A 3 12.11 39.98 -8.44
CA ILE A 3 12.15 38.61 -8.97
C ILE A 3 11.00 37.84 -8.29
N PRO A 4 10.09 37.20 -9.06
CA PRO A 4 8.92 36.53 -8.49
C PRO A 4 9.33 35.37 -7.57
N ARG A 5 8.87 35.41 -6.31
CA ARG A 5 9.15 34.44 -5.22
C ARG A 5 8.95 32.96 -5.61
N ASN A 6 8.07 32.69 -6.58
CA ASN A 6 7.77 31.35 -7.11
C ASN A 6 8.98 30.65 -7.75
N GLN A 7 9.82 31.39 -8.50
CA GLN A 7 10.94 30.80 -9.26
C GLN A 7 12.05 30.21 -8.36
N ILE A 8 12.14 30.67 -7.11
CA ILE A 8 13.14 30.20 -6.13
C ILE A 8 12.70 28.85 -5.52
N SER A 9 11.40 28.60 -5.37
CA SER A 9 10.86 27.42 -4.69
C SER A 9 11.02 26.15 -5.53
N TYR A 10 10.68 26.18 -6.82
CA TYR A 10 10.82 24.99 -7.69
C TYR A 10 12.28 24.55 -7.85
N LYS A 11 13.20 25.50 -8.08
CA LYS A 11 14.63 25.20 -8.22
C LYS A 11 15.21 24.58 -6.93
N LYS A 12 14.75 25.03 -5.76
CA LYS A 12 15.16 24.48 -4.47
C LYS A 12 14.72 23.02 -4.33
N ILE A 13 13.45 22.73 -4.62
CA ILE A 13 12.90 21.36 -4.57
C ILE A 13 13.68 20.42 -5.49
N VAL A 14 13.91 20.81 -6.75
CA VAL A 14 14.65 19.99 -7.70
C VAL A 14 16.11 19.79 -7.24
N SER A 15 16.73 20.81 -6.64
CA SER A 15 18.11 20.70 -6.13
C SER A 15 18.22 19.84 -4.87
N GLU A 16 17.21 19.83 -3.99
CA GLU A 16 17.16 18.97 -2.81
C GLU A 16 16.99 17.51 -3.23
N ILE A 17 16.06 17.23 -4.15
CA ILE A 17 15.86 15.88 -4.72
C ILE A 17 17.15 15.39 -5.40
N ALA A 18 17.75 16.20 -6.28
CA ALA A 18 18.99 15.82 -6.97
C ALA A 18 20.18 15.66 -5.99
N GLY A 19 20.18 16.40 -4.87
CA GLY A 19 21.15 16.26 -3.79
C GLY A 19 21.01 14.94 -3.04
N ASP A 20 19.78 14.51 -2.77
CA ASP A 20 19.50 13.22 -2.14
C ASP A 20 19.95 12.05 -3.03
N PHE A 21 19.84 12.18 -4.36
CA PHE A 21 20.38 11.20 -5.31
C PHE A 21 21.91 11.15 -5.41
N LYS A 22 22.64 12.10 -4.81
CA LYS A 22 24.10 12.03 -4.69
C LYS A 22 24.55 11.64 -3.28
N SER A 23 23.62 11.37 -2.38
CA SER A 23 23.91 11.03 -1.00
C SER A 23 24.50 9.61 -0.88
N ALA A 24 25.52 9.46 -0.05
CA ALA A 24 26.06 8.15 0.33
C ALA A 24 25.02 7.22 0.99
N ARG A 25 23.83 7.76 1.32
CA ARG A 25 22.70 7.03 1.91
C ARG A 25 21.79 6.35 0.89
N LEU A 26 21.98 6.57 -0.41
CA LEU A 26 21.14 5.96 -1.45
C LEU A 26 21.14 4.45 -1.42
N VAL A 27 22.34 3.84 -1.40
CA VAL A 27 22.46 2.38 -1.43
C VAL A 27 21.76 1.76 -0.19
N PRO A 28 22.06 2.20 1.04
CA PRO A 28 21.31 1.76 2.22
C PRO A 28 19.79 2.01 2.12
N GLY A 29 19.37 3.16 1.58
CA GLY A 29 17.96 3.51 1.44
C GLY A 29 17.20 2.61 0.46
N ILE A 30 17.80 2.30 -0.69
CA ILE A 30 17.23 1.36 -1.67
C ILE A 30 17.17 -0.04 -1.08
N THR A 31 18.24 -0.51 -0.41
CA THR A 31 18.24 -1.82 0.25
C THR A 31 17.13 -1.91 1.30
N LEU A 32 16.98 -0.88 2.14
CA LEU A 32 15.93 -0.82 3.15
C LEU A 32 14.53 -0.85 2.50
N GLY A 33 14.31 -0.05 1.45
CA GLY A 33 13.06 -0.02 0.72
C GLY A 33 12.72 -1.36 0.06
N LEU A 34 13.71 -2.07 -0.49
CA LEU A 34 13.52 -3.40 -1.07
C LEU A 34 13.15 -4.45 -0.02
N VAL A 35 13.83 -4.43 1.13
CA VAL A 35 13.52 -5.36 2.25
C VAL A 35 12.11 -5.09 2.77
N ILE A 36 11.77 -3.82 3.05
CA ILE A 36 10.44 -3.43 3.54
C ILE A 36 9.38 -3.79 2.50
N GLY A 37 9.60 -3.48 1.22
CA GLY A 37 8.66 -3.80 0.15
C GLY A 37 8.42 -5.30 -0.02
N LEU A 38 9.47 -6.14 0.13
CA LEU A 38 9.30 -7.58 0.09
C LEU A 38 8.48 -8.10 1.27
N LEU A 39 8.74 -7.58 2.47
CA LEU A 39 7.96 -7.90 3.67
C LEU A 39 6.49 -7.47 3.50
N GLU A 40 6.25 -6.28 2.96
CA GLU A 40 4.93 -5.75 2.64
C GLU A 40 4.16 -6.68 1.71
N VAL A 41 4.81 -7.20 0.65
CA VAL A 41 4.19 -8.16 -0.29
C VAL A 41 3.79 -9.45 0.43
N ILE A 42 4.66 -10.00 1.28
CA ILE A 42 4.36 -11.22 2.04
C ILE A 42 3.17 -10.99 2.97
N VAL A 43 3.14 -9.85 3.66
CA VAL A 43 2.05 -9.46 4.56
C VAL A 43 0.75 -9.25 3.78
N ALA A 44 0.78 -8.53 2.66
CA ALA A 44 -0.38 -8.26 1.81
C ALA A 44 -1.01 -9.56 1.30
N VAL A 45 -0.21 -10.50 0.82
CA VAL A 45 -0.68 -11.81 0.35
C VAL A 45 -1.30 -12.60 1.51
N SER A 46 -0.65 -12.63 2.67
CA SER A 46 -1.13 -13.36 3.85
C SER A 46 -2.47 -12.81 4.36
N PHE A 47 -2.58 -11.48 4.42
CA PHE A 47 -3.79 -10.80 4.89
C PHE A 47 -4.94 -10.87 3.87
N ALA A 48 -4.64 -10.79 2.58
CA ALA A 48 -5.63 -11.08 1.55
C ALA A 48 -6.14 -12.52 1.64
N ALA A 49 -5.25 -13.50 1.84
CA ALA A 49 -5.65 -14.89 2.04
C ALA A 49 -6.55 -15.05 3.27
N LEU A 50 -6.25 -14.35 4.37
CA LEU A 50 -7.09 -14.36 5.57
C LEU A 50 -8.48 -13.77 5.32
N ILE A 51 -8.59 -12.62 4.65
CA ILE A 51 -9.87 -11.95 4.36
C ILE A 51 -10.73 -12.77 3.40
N TYR A 52 -10.11 -13.40 2.40
CA TYR A 52 -10.77 -14.18 1.36
C TYR A 52 -10.76 -15.69 1.63
N SER A 53 -10.64 -16.11 2.89
CA SER A 53 -10.72 -17.51 3.27
C SER A 53 -12.15 -18.07 3.15
N GLY A 54 -12.29 -19.40 3.17
CA GLY A 54 -13.60 -20.07 3.16
C GLY A 54 -14.36 -19.87 1.85
N ASP A 55 -15.61 -19.42 1.94
CA ASP A 55 -16.52 -19.23 0.79
C ASP A 55 -16.03 -18.17 -0.20
N LEU A 56 -15.08 -17.31 0.20
CA LEU A 56 -14.44 -16.32 -0.68
C LEU A 56 -13.16 -16.81 -1.36
N SER A 57 -12.74 -18.06 -1.12
CA SER A 57 -11.45 -18.58 -1.60
C SER A 57 -11.29 -18.53 -3.12
N SER A 58 -12.38 -18.67 -3.87
CA SER A 58 -12.39 -18.50 -5.33
C SER A 58 -11.94 -17.10 -5.78
N PHE A 59 -12.06 -16.09 -4.92
CA PHE A 59 -11.70 -14.70 -5.21
C PHE A 59 -10.35 -14.29 -4.60
N VAL A 60 -9.60 -15.22 -3.98
CA VAL A 60 -8.33 -14.91 -3.30
C VAL A 60 -7.31 -14.22 -4.21
N GLY A 61 -7.25 -14.62 -5.49
CA GLY A 61 -6.37 -13.99 -6.48
C GLY A 61 -6.69 -12.51 -6.70
N LEU A 62 -7.98 -12.15 -6.76
CA LEU A 62 -8.43 -10.76 -6.84
C LEU A 62 -8.14 -10.01 -5.54
N GLY A 63 -8.38 -10.64 -4.39
CA GLY A 63 -8.06 -10.08 -3.08
C GLY A 63 -6.58 -9.71 -2.93
N ILE A 64 -5.67 -10.58 -3.39
CA ILE A 64 -4.23 -10.32 -3.42
C ILE A 64 -3.93 -9.13 -4.33
N GLY A 65 -4.52 -9.09 -5.52
CA GLY A 65 -4.37 -7.95 -6.45
C GLY A 65 -4.78 -6.62 -5.82
N PHE A 66 -5.93 -6.59 -5.13
CA PHE A 66 -6.40 -5.38 -4.44
C PHE A 66 -5.48 -4.97 -3.29
N ALA A 67 -4.98 -5.92 -2.49
CA ALA A 67 -4.05 -5.62 -1.40
C ALA A 67 -2.73 -5.01 -1.93
N LEU A 68 -2.17 -5.58 -3.00
CA LEU A 68 -0.92 -5.11 -3.60
C LEU A 68 -1.08 -3.73 -4.27
N ILE A 69 -2.14 -3.54 -5.06
CA ILE A 69 -2.42 -2.23 -5.68
C ILE A 69 -2.70 -1.18 -4.60
N GLY A 70 -3.47 -1.54 -3.57
CA GLY A 70 -3.74 -0.68 -2.41
C GLY A 70 -2.44 -0.23 -1.74
N ALA A 71 -1.53 -1.16 -1.45
CA ALA A 71 -0.23 -0.84 -0.85
C ALA A 71 0.62 0.10 -1.71
N ILE A 72 0.61 -0.07 -3.05
CA ILE A 72 1.29 0.84 -3.97
C ILE A 72 0.67 2.25 -3.91
N ILE A 73 -0.66 2.33 -4.01
CA ILE A 73 -1.37 3.62 -4.00
C ILE A 73 -1.11 4.36 -2.68
N THR A 74 -1.28 3.69 -1.54
CA THR A 74 -1.06 4.31 -0.23
C THR A 74 0.41 4.66 -0.01
N GLY A 75 1.35 3.80 -0.44
CA GLY A 75 2.79 4.08 -0.41
C GLY A 75 3.17 5.32 -1.19
N VAL A 76 2.64 5.49 -2.41
CA VAL A 76 2.86 6.69 -3.23
C VAL A 76 2.27 7.93 -2.56
N ILE A 77 1.03 7.85 -2.08
CA ILE A 77 0.38 8.98 -1.38
C ILE A 77 1.18 9.38 -0.15
N VAL A 78 1.57 8.43 0.70
CA VAL A 78 2.36 8.69 1.91
C VAL A 78 3.72 9.29 1.55
N THR A 79 4.39 8.79 0.51
CA THR A 79 5.68 9.33 0.06
C THR A 79 5.57 10.78 -0.40
N LEU A 80 4.47 11.15 -1.07
CA LEU A 80 4.28 12.50 -1.62
C LEU A 80 3.71 13.50 -0.60
N VAL A 81 2.92 13.04 0.36
CA VAL A 81 2.17 13.89 1.28
C VAL A 81 2.77 13.93 2.69
N SER A 82 3.60 12.96 3.08
CA SER A 82 4.19 12.93 4.41
C SER A 82 5.22 14.04 4.61
N SER A 83 5.07 14.79 5.71
CA SER A 83 6.04 15.78 6.15
C SER A 83 7.23 15.19 6.90
N GLN A 84 7.23 13.87 7.16
CA GLN A 84 8.22 13.22 8.02
C GLN A 84 9.13 12.28 7.22
N PRO A 85 10.46 12.52 7.20
CA PRO A 85 11.40 11.68 6.46
C PRO A 85 11.43 10.27 7.04
N GLY A 86 11.42 9.26 6.16
CA GLY A 86 11.46 7.85 6.53
C GLY A 86 10.11 7.24 6.92
N THR A 87 9.00 7.94 6.68
CA THR A 87 7.65 7.36 6.87
C THR A 87 7.38 6.26 5.84
N ILE A 88 6.80 5.15 6.29
CA ILE A 88 6.32 4.07 5.43
C ILE A 88 4.81 3.88 5.59
N SER A 89 4.13 3.50 4.50
CA SER A 89 2.78 2.96 4.56
C SER A 89 2.87 1.45 4.79
N GLY A 90 1.92 0.87 5.54
CA GLY A 90 1.95 -0.56 5.84
C GLY A 90 0.57 -1.11 6.19
N ILE A 91 0.25 -2.32 5.74
CA ILE A 91 -0.98 -3.04 6.15
C ILE A 91 -0.84 -3.50 7.62
N GLN A 92 -1.92 -3.39 8.39
CA GLN A 92 -1.96 -3.70 9.82
C GLN A 92 -2.78 -4.95 10.13
N ASP A 93 -2.37 -5.71 11.14
CA ASP A 93 -2.96 -6.98 11.56
C ASP A 93 -4.37 -6.81 12.17
N ALA A 94 -4.56 -5.89 13.11
CA ALA A 94 -5.83 -5.69 13.78
C ALA A 94 -6.96 -5.25 12.83
N PRO A 95 -6.78 -4.24 11.94
CA PRO A 95 -7.78 -3.90 10.93
C PRO A 95 -8.05 -5.06 9.97
N THR A 96 -7.04 -5.84 9.60
CA THR A 96 -7.21 -6.99 8.70
C THR A 96 -8.08 -8.07 9.34
N ALA A 97 -7.84 -8.41 10.61
CA ALA A 97 -8.64 -9.41 11.32
C ALA A 97 -10.12 -8.99 11.41
N ILE A 98 -10.37 -7.70 11.65
CA ILE A 98 -11.73 -7.14 11.66
C ILE A 98 -12.36 -7.24 10.27
N LEU A 99 -11.64 -6.89 9.20
CA LEU A 99 -12.13 -7.00 7.83
C LEU A 99 -12.46 -8.45 7.43
N ALA A 100 -11.64 -9.42 7.85
CA ALA A 100 -11.88 -10.84 7.61
C ALA A 100 -13.13 -11.35 8.34
N LEU A 101 -13.35 -10.91 9.58
CA LEU A 101 -14.58 -11.22 10.31
C LEU A 101 -15.81 -10.60 9.64
N MET A 102 -15.69 -9.35 9.17
CA MET A 102 -16.76 -8.66 8.46
C MET A 102 -17.10 -9.33 7.13
N SER A 103 -16.10 -9.74 6.33
CA SER A 103 -16.35 -10.43 5.06
C SER A 103 -17.10 -11.75 5.28
N ALA A 104 -16.69 -12.54 6.27
CA ALA A 104 -17.38 -13.76 6.65
C ALA A 104 -18.84 -13.51 7.08
N ALA A 105 -19.07 -12.49 7.91
CA ALA A 105 -20.42 -12.14 8.37
C ALA A 105 -21.35 -11.67 7.22
N ILE A 106 -20.79 -10.92 6.26
CA ILE A 106 -21.51 -10.46 5.07
C ILE A 106 -21.95 -11.66 4.24
N VAL A 107 -21.03 -12.60 3.97
CA VAL A 107 -21.29 -13.78 3.14
C VAL A 107 -22.34 -14.68 3.79
N ALA A 108 -22.25 -14.88 5.10
CA ALA A 108 -23.25 -15.64 5.86
C ALA A 108 -24.66 -15.01 5.81
N SER A 109 -24.76 -13.71 5.53
CA SER A 109 -26.01 -12.98 5.43
C SER A 109 -26.55 -12.88 4.00
N MET A 110 -25.81 -13.37 2.99
CA MET A 110 -26.24 -13.34 1.60
C MET A 110 -27.24 -14.47 1.27
N PRO A 111 -28.27 -14.20 0.44
CA PRO A 111 -29.14 -15.25 -0.08
C PRO A 111 -28.34 -16.29 -0.88
N VAL A 112 -28.73 -17.55 -0.81
CA VAL A 112 -28.08 -18.66 -1.54
C VAL A 112 -27.97 -18.40 -3.05
N ASP A 113 -28.96 -17.73 -3.66
CA ASP A 113 -28.99 -17.42 -5.08
C ASP A 113 -28.05 -16.27 -5.50
N ALA A 114 -27.53 -15.49 -4.55
CA ALA A 114 -26.56 -14.43 -4.83
C ALA A 114 -25.13 -14.97 -5.00
N SER A 115 -24.91 -16.27 -4.80
CA SER A 115 -23.59 -16.91 -4.77
C SER A 115 -22.94 -17.14 -6.15
N GLY A 116 -23.63 -16.83 -7.25
CA GLY A 116 -23.05 -16.87 -8.60
C GLY A 116 -22.56 -18.25 -9.06
N VAL A 117 -23.03 -19.33 -8.41
CA VAL A 117 -22.78 -20.70 -8.86
C VAL A 117 -23.64 -20.94 -10.10
N GLU A 118 -23.07 -20.76 -11.29
CA GLU A 118 -23.64 -21.31 -12.52
C GLU A 118 -23.62 -22.85 -12.39
N THR A 119 -24.81 -23.45 -12.36
CA THR A 119 -25.05 -24.91 -12.37
C THR A 119 -24.56 -25.56 -13.64
#